data_AF-A0A9P9CX39-F1
#
_entry.id   AF-A0A9P9CX39-F1
#
_cell.length_a   1.000
_cell.length_b   1.000
_cell.length_c   1.000
_cell.angle_alpha   90.00
_cell.angle_beta   90.00
_cell.angle_gamma   90.00
#
_symmetry.space_group_name_H-M   'P 1'
#
loop_
_entity.id
_entity.type
_entity.pdbx_description
1 polymer ?
#
loop_
_entity_poly.entity_id
_entity_poly.type
_entity_poly.pdbx_seq_one_letter_code
_entity_poly.pdbx_strand_id
1 'polypeptide(L)'
;MQSSICRSARDACPLILIPQFPQFRPSMSYGTVKLNDGTEVPALAFGAGSVWKFHDVAPYVLQALHAGFRHLDNAQYYQTEQYVGQAIAQSNISREDIFITSKYSGVGVSVEDAFAQSLSQLGVKALNLYLIHFPGSAGGDISGVWKKFEDLRASGGTKSIGVSNFGVADLKTLLSNAEVTPAVNQIQLNPYNYAKQLPIIELCGEKGIAIEAYSSLAPITQFPGGPADPVLERAAKRIGGTPSQVIFQWLRQKGIVIVTTSGKLEHLQEYLEVPLLPALEDDEIADLEEAGREGGDAWAAIEAAREASTTSQRPSPSPEPRELNPRDSKKFFVQATADLEAGPPAEPSSSRTGRTRLLCIVALALSLLTYNVLICRR
;
A
#
# COMPACT_ATOMS: atom_id res chain seq x y z
N MET A 1 -70.81 -22.78 -9.11
CA MET A 1 -70.04 -22.82 -7.84
C MET A 1 -69.34 -24.16 -7.74
N GLN A 2 -68.09 -24.25 -8.18
CA GLN A 2 -67.20 -25.39 -7.95
C GLN A 2 -65.75 -25.02 -8.31
N SER A 3 -64.85 -25.48 -7.44
CA SER A 3 -63.46 -25.92 -7.67
C SER A 3 -62.35 -24.93 -8.09
N SER A 4 -61.44 -24.72 -7.12
CA SER A 4 -59.96 -24.88 -7.19
C SER A 4 -59.12 -24.12 -8.22
N ILE A 5 -58.05 -23.46 -7.74
CA ILE A 5 -56.67 -23.62 -8.25
C ILE A 5 -55.65 -23.16 -7.18
N CYS A 6 -54.61 -23.97 -7.03
CA CYS A 6 -53.41 -23.85 -6.20
C CYS A 6 -52.79 -22.45 -6.07
N ARG A 7 -52.24 -22.17 -4.88
CA ARG A 7 -51.01 -21.37 -4.74
C ARG A 7 -50.07 -22.07 -3.77
N SER A 8 -48.98 -22.62 -4.29
CA SER A 8 -47.89 -23.17 -3.51
C SER A 8 -47.00 -22.06 -2.97
N ALA A 9 -46.39 -22.37 -1.83
CA ALA A 9 -45.36 -21.64 -1.13
C ALA A 9 -44.28 -21.06 -2.06
N ARG A 10 -43.91 -19.81 -1.80
CA ARG A 10 -42.56 -19.29 -2.08
C ARG A 10 -41.90 -19.05 -0.74
N ASP A 11 -41.17 -20.06 -0.31
CA ASP A 11 -40.24 -19.94 0.81
C ASP A 11 -39.12 -18.97 0.44
N ALA A 12 -38.73 -18.22 1.46
CA ALA A 12 -37.78 -17.13 1.43
C ALA A 12 -36.38 -17.57 0.99
N CYS A 13 -35.78 -16.80 0.09
CA CYS A 13 -34.34 -16.72 -0.05
C CYS A 13 -33.87 -15.53 0.80
N PRO A 14 -32.97 -15.69 1.78
CA PRO A 14 -32.49 -14.56 2.54
C PRO A 14 -31.59 -13.73 1.62
N LEU A 15 -32.08 -12.57 1.19
CA LEU A 15 -31.22 -11.51 0.69
C LEU A 15 -30.19 -11.22 1.79
N ILE A 16 -28.94 -11.59 1.53
CA ILE A 16 -27.79 -11.10 2.27
C ILE A 16 -27.87 -9.58 2.14
N LEU A 17 -28.20 -8.89 3.23
CA LEU A 17 -28.07 -7.45 3.34
C LEU A 17 -26.59 -7.13 3.16
N ILE A 18 -26.23 -6.65 1.98
CA ILE A 18 -25.00 -5.86 1.81
C ILE A 18 -25.20 -4.65 2.73
N PRO A 19 -24.32 -4.39 3.71
CA PRO A 19 -24.43 -3.19 4.53
C PRO A 19 -24.42 -1.99 3.59
N GLN A 20 -25.50 -1.20 3.62
CA GLN A 20 -25.55 0.05 2.88
C GLN A 20 -24.47 0.95 3.47
N PHE A 21 -23.37 1.12 2.74
CA PHE A 21 -22.36 2.12 3.06
C PHE A 21 -23.08 3.47 3.20
N PRO A 22 -22.92 4.20 4.32
CA PRO A 22 -23.51 5.52 4.44
C PRO A 22 -23.02 6.38 3.28
N GLN A 23 -23.96 7.02 2.58
CA GLN A 23 -23.67 7.90 1.45
C GLN A 23 -22.70 8.99 1.92
N PHE A 24 -21.46 8.88 1.46
CA PHE A 24 -20.37 9.80 1.74
C PHE A 24 -20.79 11.22 1.37
N ARG A 25 -20.76 12.14 2.34
CA ARG A 25 -20.98 13.58 2.10
C ARG A 25 -19.80 14.14 1.31
N PRO A 26 -19.99 15.11 0.41
CA PRO A 26 -18.91 15.62 -0.44
C PRO A 26 -17.79 16.26 0.41
N SER A 27 -16.58 15.96 -0.04
CA SER A 27 -15.26 16.04 0.57
C SER A 27 -14.80 17.42 1.06
N MET A 28 -14.24 17.46 2.26
CA MET A 28 -12.93 18.10 2.45
C MET A 28 -11.91 16.95 2.39
N SER A 29 -11.40 16.67 1.20
CA SER A 29 -10.37 15.64 1.03
C SER A 29 -9.11 16.08 1.77
N TYR A 30 -8.21 15.16 2.07
CA TYR A 30 -6.90 15.47 2.65
C TYR A 30 -6.08 16.46 1.80
N GLY A 31 -6.52 16.73 0.57
CA GLY A 31 -5.81 17.51 -0.42
C GLY A 31 -4.71 16.69 -1.08
N THR A 32 -3.97 17.37 -1.94
CA THR A 32 -2.79 16.85 -2.62
C THR A 32 -1.57 17.68 -2.25
N VAL A 33 -0.40 17.04 -2.27
CA VAL A 33 0.90 17.72 -2.25
C VAL A 33 1.43 17.74 -3.67
N LYS A 34 1.90 18.89 -4.12
CA LYS A 34 2.51 19.03 -5.45
C LYS A 34 3.99 18.69 -5.38
N LEU A 35 4.41 17.69 -6.16
CA LEU A 35 5.80 17.25 -6.27
C LEU A 35 6.60 18.16 -7.22
N ASN A 36 7.93 18.08 -7.16
CA ASN A 36 8.83 18.87 -8.02
C ASN A 36 8.72 18.57 -9.52
N ASP A 37 8.13 17.43 -9.90
CA ASP A 37 7.83 17.07 -11.29
C ASP A 37 6.43 17.48 -11.75
N GLY A 38 5.68 18.19 -10.88
CA GLY A 38 4.32 18.66 -11.13
C GLY A 38 3.22 17.64 -10.82
N THR A 39 3.56 16.40 -10.45
CA THR A 39 2.59 15.40 -10.02
C THR A 39 1.92 15.81 -8.72
N GLU A 40 0.62 15.56 -8.61
CA GLU A 40 -0.13 15.73 -7.37
C GLU A 40 -0.29 14.37 -6.66
N VAL A 41 0.26 14.26 -5.45
CA VAL A 41 0.15 13.07 -4.61
C VAL A 41 -0.92 13.29 -3.54
N PRO A 42 -1.89 12.36 -3.32
CA PRO A 42 -2.82 12.49 -2.21
C PRO A 42 -2.07 12.46 -0.87
N ALA A 43 -2.37 13.44 -0.01
CA ALA A 43 -1.60 13.70 1.21
C ALA A 43 -1.76 12.64 2.32
N LEU A 44 -2.66 11.67 2.15
CA LEU A 44 -2.86 10.54 3.06
C LEU A 44 -2.84 9.23 2.28
N ALA A 45 -1.88 8.37 2.61
CA ALA A 45 -1.67 7.05 2.03
C ALA A 45 -2.00 5.93 3.02
N PHE A 46 -2.56 4.84 2.49
CA PHE A 46 -2.72 3.58 3.20
C PHE A 46 -1.53 2.67 2.93
N GLY A 47 -0.73 2.39 3.96
CA GLY A 47 0.37 1.43 3.94
C GLY A 47 -0.14 -0.01 3.98
N ALA A 48 0.09 -0.75 2.90
CA ALA A 48 -0.53 -2.04 2.62
C ALA A 48 0.42 -3.26 2.77
N GLY A 49 1.49 -3.16 3.56
CA GLY A 49 2.42 -4.31 3.65
C GLY A 49 3.26 -4.45 4.92
N SER A 50 3.83 -3.40 5.51
CA SER A 50 4.84 -3.58 6.58
C SER A 50 4.34 -4.40 7.78
N VAL A 51 3.12 -4.14 8.26
CA VAL A 51 2.51 -4.85 9.40
C VAL A 51 2.03 -6.26 9.03
N TRP A 52 1.64 -6.47 7.78
CA TRP A 52 1.04 -7.71 7.28
C TRP A 52 1.89 -8.41 6.22
N LYS A 53 3.20 -8.20 6.27
CA LYS A 53 4.13 -8.79 5.30
C LYS A 53 3.88 -10.30 5.20
N PHE A 54 3.89 -10.82 3.98
CA PHE A 54 3.61 -12.23 3.68
C PHE A 54 2.20 -12.73 4.01
N HIS A 55 1.24 -11.85 4.29
CA HIS A 55 -0.17 -12.20 4.52
C HIS A 55 -1.09 -11.57 3.46
N ASP A 56 -2.31 -12.08 3.37
CA ASP A 56 -3.36 -11.49 2.55
C ASP A 56 -3.82 -10.14 3.15
N VAL A 57 -3.58 -9.06 2.40
CA VAL A 57 -3.97 -7.69 2.78
C VAL A 57 -5.21 -7.19 2.03
N ALA A 58 -5.77 -7.99 1.11
CA ALA A 58 -6.86 -7.55 0.26
C ALA A 58 -8.08 -7.02 1.05
N PRO A 59 -8.51 -7.67 2.16
CA PRO A 59 -9.63 -7.15 2.96
C PRO A 59 -9.38 -5.76 3.53
N TYR A 60 -8.16 -5.49 4.02
CA TYR A 60 -7.81 -4.20 4.63
C TYR A 60 -7.68 -3.09 3.58
N VAL A 61 -7.09 -3.42 2.42
CA VAL A 61 -6.95 -2.47 1.31
C VAL A 61 -8.32 -2.12 0.74
N LEU A 62 -9.19 -3.11 0.54
CA LEU A 62 -10.56 -2.89 0.07
C LEU A 62 -11.36 -2.02 1.04
N GLN A 63 -11.22 -2.27 2.34
CA GLN A 63 -11.82 -1.45 3.39
C GLN A 63 -11.32 0.00 3.36
N ALA A 64 -10.01 0.22 3.20
CA ALA A 64 -9.44 1.57 3.09
C ALA A 64 -9.96 2.31 1.84
N LEU A 65 -10.00 1.63 0.69
CA LEU A 65 -10.55 2.18 -0.55
C LEU A 65 -12.02 2.59 -0.40
N HIS A 66 -12.85 1.74 0.21
CA HIS A 66 -14.26 2.05 0.49
C HIS A 66 -14.44 3.14 1.55
N ALA A 67 -13.53 3.26 2.52
CA ALA A 67 -13.56 4.34 3.50
C ALA A 67 -13.27 5.71 2.87
N GLY A 68 -12.46 5.75 1.80
CA GLY A 68 -12.16 6.98 1.06
C GLY A 68 -10.67 7.18 0.73
N PHE A 69 -9.79 6.24 1.08
CA PHE A 69 -8.38 6.33 0.70
C PHE A 69 -8.22 6.23 -0.82
N ARG A 70 -7.30 7.03 -1.36
CA ARG A 70 -6.97 7.06 -2.80
C ARG A 70 -5.47 7.00 -3.06
N HIS A 71 -4.65 6.81 -2.03
CA HIS A 71 -3.22 6.58 -2.16
C HIS A 71 -2.87 5.28 -1.43
N LEU A 72 -2.34 4.30 -2.17
CA LEU A 72 -1.91 3.01 -1.67
C LEU A 72 -0.38 2.94 -1.71
N ASP A 73 0.24 2.70 -0.57
CA ASP A 73 1.69 2.54 -0.42
C ASP A 73 2.02 1.06 -0.16
N ASN A 74 2.88 0.49 -1.00
CA ASN A 74 3.34 -0.89 -0.90
C ASN A 74 4.86 -0.98 -1.17
N ALA A 75 5.44 -2.18 -1.18
CA ALA A 75 6.80 -2.45 -1.61
C ALA A 75 6.95 -3.90 -2.04
N GLN A 76 7.84 -4.17 -3.00
CA GLN A 76 8.22 -5.52 -3.43
C GLN A 76 8.57 -6.43 -2.23
N TYR A 77 9.30 -5.87 -1.25
CA TYR A 77 9.78 -6.62 -0.09
C TYR A 77 8.65 -7.24 0.75
N TYR A 78 7.46 -6.63 0.77
CA TYR A 78 6.36 -7.09 1.61
C TYR A 78 5.69 -8.36 1.07
N GLN A 79 5.87 -8.66 -0.22
CA GLN A 79 5.20 -9.76 -0.95
C GLN A 79 3.66 -9.74 -0.83
N THR A 80 3.10 -8.53 -0.79
CA THR A 80 1.65 -8.31 -0.70
C THR A 80 1.04 -7.65 -1.95
N GLU A 81 1.85 -7.34 -2.96
CA GLU A 81 1.42 -6.62 -4.18
C GLU A 81 0.27 -7.30 -4.92
N GLN A 82 0.28 -8.64 -5.00
CA GLN A 82 -0.82 -9.39 -5.59
C GLN A 82 -2.17 -9.16 -4.90
N TYR A 83 -2.18 -9.04 -3.57
CA TYR A 83 -3.39 -8.82 -2.79
C TYR A 83 -3.88 -7.37 -2.89
N VAL A 84 -2.95 -6.42 -3.01
CA VAL A 84 -3.29 -5.02 -3.32
C VAL A 84 -3.95 -4.94 -4.71
N GLY A 85 -3.40 -5.63 -5.72
CA GLY A 85 -3.99 -5.70 -7.06
C GLY A 85 -5.40 -6.31 -7.05
N GLN A 86 -5.61 -7.38 -6.28
CA GLN A 86 -6.95 -7.99 -6.08
C GLN A 86 -7.93 -6.99 -5.47
N ALA A 87 -7.54 -6.27 -4.42
CA ALA A 87 -8.41 -5.28 -3.77
C ALA A 87 -8.76 -4.11 -4.71
N ILE A 88 -7.80 -3.63 -5.51
CA ILE A 88 -8.05 -2.60 -6.53
C ILE A 88 -9.12 -3.10 -7.51
N ALA A 89 -8.97 -4.30 -8.05
CA ALA A 89 -9.93 -4.88 -8.99
C ALA A 89 -11.33 -5.07 -8.36
N GLN A 90 -11.40 -5.46 -7.09
CA GLN A 90 -12.66 -5.66 -6.36
C GLN A 90 -13.34 -4.35 -5.96
N SER A 91 -12.60 -3.26 -5.80
CA SER A 91 -13.13 -1.97 -5.31
C SER A 91 -14.09 -1.29 -6.28
N ASN A 92 -14.05 -1.65 -7.57
CA ASN A 92 -14.75 -0.94 -8.65
C ASN A 92 -14.43 0.57 -8.71
N ILE A 93 -13.30 1.01 -8.16
CA ILE A 93 -12.78 2.37 -8.31
C ILE A 93 -11.90 2.40 -9.56
N SER A 94 -12.05 3.45 -10.37
CA SER A 94 -11.25 3.62 -11.57
C SER A 94 -9.76 3.71 -11.23
N ARG A 95 -8.90 3.10 -12.06
CA ARG A 95 -7.46 3.06 -11.82
C ARG A 95 -6.87 4.47 -11.71
N GLU A 96 -7.33 5.40 -12.53
CA GLU A 96 -6.90 6.80 -12.56
C GLU A 96 -7.17 7.56 -11.25
N ASP A 97 -8.14 7.11 -10.45
CA ASP A 97 -8.48 7.71 -9.16
C ASP A 97 -7.62 7.15 -8.01
N ILE A 98 -6.77 6.16 -8.28
CA ILE A 98 -5.90 5.53 -7.28
C ILE A 98 -4.45 5.92 -7.55
N PHE A 99 -3.80 6.54 -6.59
CA PHE A 99 -2.36 6.74 -6.56
C PHE A 99 -1.68 5.50 -5.97
N ILE A 100 -0.77 4.89 -6.71
CA ILE A 100 -0.07 3.67 -6.27
C ILE A 100 1.44 3.92 -6.17
N THR A 101 1.97 3.66 -4.99
CA THR A 101 3.40 3.68 -4.66
C THR A 101 3.89 2.25 -4.43
N SER A 102 4.99 1.86 -5.09
CA SER A 102 5.75 0.65 -4.74
C SER A 102 7.26 0.95 -4.66
N LYS A 103 8.05 -0.02 -4.19
CA LYS A 103 9.47 0.19 -3.86
C LYS A 103 10.34 -0.98 -4.30
N TYR A 104 11.50 -0.65 -4.89
CA TYR A 104 12.56 -1.60 -5.21
C TYR A 104 13.34 -1.97 -3.94
N SER A 105 13.40 -3.27 -3.64
CA SER A 105 14.05 -3.76 -2.42
C SER A 105 15.53 -4.09 -2.57
N GLY A 106 16.04 -4.24 -3.80
CA GLY A 106 17.40 -4.73 -4.04
C GLY A 106 17.55 -6.26 -3.91
N VAL A 107 16.46 -6.99 -3.65
CA VAL A 107 16.52 -8.43 -3.36
C VAL A 107 16.19 -9.26 -4.60
N GLY A 108 17.10 -10.17 -4.96
CA GLY A 108 16.84 -11.32 -5.83
C GLY A 108 16.81 -11.04 -7.34
N VAL A 109 16.55 -9.81 -7.77
CA VAL A 109 16.40 -9.46 -9.20
C VAL A 109 16.87 -8.03 -9.52
N SER A 110 17.02 -7.74 -10.81
CA SER A 110 17.33 -6.41 -11.34
C SER A 110 16.22 -5.39 -11.02
N VAL A 111 16.51 -4.10 -11.17
CA VAL A 111 15.52 -3.02 -10.99
C VAL A 111 14.36 -3.19 -11.98
N GLU A 112 14.71 -3.51 -13.22
CA GLU A 112 13.79 -3.65 -14.34
C GLU A 112 12.85 -4.86 -14.13
N ASP A 113 13.40 -5.99 -13.70
CA ASP A 113 12.62 -7.19 -13.39
C ASP A 113 11.74 -6.99 -12.15
N ALA A 114 12.27 -6.36 -11.09
CA ALA A 114 11.50 -6.03 -9.90
C ALA A 114 10.31 -5.12 -10.23
N PHE A 115 10.55 -4.12 -11.08
CA PHE A 115 9.52 -3.20 -11.52
C PHE A 115 8.44 -3.89 -12.35
N ALA A 116 8.84 -4.72 -13.34
CA ALA A 116 7.90 -5.51 -14.14
C ALA A 116 7.08 -6.49 -13.28
N GLN A 117 7.71 -7.13 -12.30
CA GLN A 117 7.02 -7.98 -11.32
C GLN A 117 6.01 -7.19 -10.48
N SER A 118 6.38 -6.00 -10.03
CA SER A 118 5.49 -5.12 -9.25
C SER A 118 4.25 -4.76 -10.05
N LEU A 119 4.43 -4.31 -11.31
CA LEU A 119 3.33 -4.00 -12.22
C LEU A 119 2.40 -5.19 -12.46
N SER A 120 2.99 -6.37 -12.70
CA SER A 120 2.26 -7.62 -12.91
C SER A 120 1.43 -8.03 -11.70
N GLN A 121 2.04 -8.04 -10.51
CA GLN A 121 1.36 -8.41 -9.26
C GLN A 121 0.24 -7.42 -8.91
N LEU A 122 0.50 -6.11 -9.06
CA LEU A 122 -0.52 -5.09 -8.82
C LEU A 122 -1.62 -5.09 -9.89
N GLY A 123 -1.39 -5.74 -11.05
CA GLY A 123 -2.33 -5.74 -12.17
C GLY A 123 -2.46 -4.37 -12.84
N VAL A 124 -1.40 -3.57 -12.87
CA VAL A 124 -1.41 -2.19 -13.39
C VAL A 124 -0.37 -2.00 -14.49
N LYS A 125 -0.64 -1.06 -15.41
CA LYS A 125 0.27 -0.74 -16.52
C LYS A 125 1.38 0.24 -16.12
N ALA A 126 1.14 1.04 -15.08
CA ALA A 126 2.07 2.04 -14.61
C ALA A 126 1.86 2.28 -13.11
N LEU A 127 2.94 2.71 -12.44
CA LEU A 127 2.89 3.24 -11.07
C LEU A 127 2.74 4.76 -11.10
N ASN A 128 2.21 5.31 -10.00
CA ASN A 128 2.25 6.76 -9.81
C ASN A 128 3.61 7.17 -9.24
N LEU A 129 4.14 6.40 -8.29
CA LEU A 129 5.43 6.64 -7.65
C LEU A 129 6.19 5.33 -7.48
N TYR A 130 7.48 5.34 -7.82
CA TYR A 130 8.38 4.21 -7.56
C TYR A 130 9.59 4.66 -6.75
N LEU A 131 9.86 3.97 -5.64
CA LEU A 131 10.91 4.36 -4.70
C LEU A 131 12.05 3.35 -4.61
N ILE A 132 13.29 3.81 -4.43
CA ILE A 132 14.34 2.95 -3.86
C ILE A 132 14.04 2.78 -2.37
N HIS A 133 13.83 1.54 -1.90
CA HIS A 133 13.27 1.31 -0.55
C HIS A 133 14.24 1.69 0.59
N PHE A 134 15.52 1.42 0.42
CA PHE A 134 16.60 1.82 1.33
C PHE A 134 17.86 2.15 0.53
N PRO A 135 18.80 2.96 1.04
CA PRO A 135 20.10 3.16 0.37
C PRO A 135 20.80 1.83 0.08
N GLY A 136 20.70 0.87 1.00
CA GLY A 136 21.25 -0.48 0.83
C GLY A 136 20.62 -1.29 -0.32
N SER A 137 19.40 -0.97 -0.75
CA SER A 137 18.77 -1.59 -1.93
C SER A 137 19.53 -1.30 -3.22
N ALA A 138 20.38 -0.27 -3.23
CA ALA A 138 21.23 0.03 -4.36
C ALA A 138 22.53 -0.81 -4.42
N GLY A 139 22.78 -1.69 -3.44
CA GLY A 139 23.96 -2.57 -3.45
C GLY A 139 25.30 -1.83 -3.42
N GLY A 140 25.33 -0.59 -2.92
CA GLY A 140 26.51 0.28 -2.93
C GLY A 140 26.65 1.20 -4.15
N ASP A 141 25.79 1.05 -5.17
CA ASP A 141 25.78 1.89 -6.37
C ASP A 141 24.46 2.69 -6.48
N ILE A 142 24.33 3.70 -5.61
CA ILE A 142 23.16 4.58 -5.58
C ILE A 142 22.95 5.27 -6.93
N SER A 143 24.02 5.78 -7.55
CA SER A 143 23.92 6.53 -8.81
C SER A 143 23.52 5.62 -9.98
N GLY A 144 24.09 4.42 -10.11
CA GLY A 144 23.73 3.48 -11.16
C GLY A 144 22.30 2.96 -11.03
N VAL A 145 21.84 2.68 -9.81
CA VAL A 145 20.43 2.28 -9.57
C VAL A 145 19.48 3.46 -9.81
N TRP A 146 19.85 4.67 -9.41
CA TRP A 146 19.04 5.86 -9.70
C TRP A 146 18.89 6.09 -11.20
N LYS A 147 19.95 5.90 -12.00
CA LYS A 147 19.88 6.03 -13.46
C LYS A 147 18.83 5.10 -14.08
N LYS A 148 18.71 3.86 -13.57
CA LYS A 148 17.67 2.93 -14.01
C LYS A 148 16.26 3.41 -13.66
N PHE A 149 16.09 4.07 -12.50
CA PHE A 149 14.81 4.69 -12.13
C PHE A 149 14.46 5.83 -13.08
N GLU A 150 15.44 6.64 -13.48
CA GLU A 150 15.26 7.69 -14.49
C GLU A 150 14.80 7.11 -15.84
N ASP A 151 15.40 5.99 -16.28
CA ASP A 151 15.00 5.29 -17.51
C ASP A 151 13.57 4.72 -17.42
N LEU A 152 13.19 4.14 -16.28
CA LEU A 152 11.83 3.66 -16.02
C LEU A 152 10.79 4.79 -16.04
N ARG A 153 11.16 5.98 -15.54
CA ARG A 153 10.31 7.17 -15.64
C ARG A 153 10.21 7.66 -17.08
N ALA A 154 11.34 7.76 -17.79
CA ALA A 154 11.39 8.24 -19.17
C ALA A 154 10.58 7.35 -20.13
N SER A 155 10.54 6.04 -19.88
CA SER A 155 9.71 5.09 -20.64
C SER A 155 8.21 5.15 -20.32
N GLY A 156 7.79 5.93 -19.32
CA GLY A 156 6.39 6.09 -18.92
C GLY A 156 5.85 4.98 -18.00
N GLY A 157 6.72 4.08 -17.51
CA GLY A 157 6.32 3.03 -16.56
C GLY A 157 5.89 3.60 -15.21
N THR A 158 6.49 4.71 -14.78
CA THR A 158 6.12 5.42 -13.55
C THR A 158 6.06 6.93 -13.81
N LYS A 159 5.12 7.64 -13.17
CA LYS A 159 5.01 9.09 -13.31
C LYS A 159 6.12 9.82 -12.55
N SER A 160 6.31 9.43 -11.29
CA SER A 160 7.32 9.98 -10.39
C SER A 160 8.27 8.88 -9.90
N ILE A 161 9.48 9.29 -9.55
CA ILE A 161 10.48 8.45 -8.91
C ILE A 161 11.00 9.14 -7.65
N GLY A 162 11.33 8.36 -6.65
CA GLY A 162 11.81 8.87 -5.37
C GLY A 162 12.64 7.85 -4.62
N VAL A 163 12.89 8.16 -3.35
CA VAL A 163 13.65 7.31 -2.44
C VAL A 163 12.91 7.14 -1.12
N SER A 164 13.34 6.17 -0.32
CA SER A 164 12.88 5.98 1.04
C SER A 164 14.07 5.67 1.94
N ASN A 165 14.06 6.23 3.15
CA ASN A 165 15.09 6.05 4.17
C ASN A 165 16.48 6.59 3.79
N PHE A 166 16.54 7.57 2.88
CA PHE A 166 17.82 8.19 2.50
C PHE A 166 18.18 9.29 3.49
N GLY A 167 19.38 9.19 4.08
CA GLY A 167 19.95 10.24 4.91
C GLY A 167 20.60 11.35 4.08
N VAL A 168 21.14 12.37 4.77
CA VAL A 168 21.81 13.51 4.12
C VAL A 168 22.97 13.06 3.20
N ALA A 169 23.77 12.08 3.63
CA ALA A 169 24.90 11.58 2.84
C ALA A 169 24.44 10.82 1.59
N ASP A 170 23.40 9.99 1.71
CA ASP A 170 22.84 9.23 0.59
C ASP A 170 22.20 10.16 -0.44
N LEU A 171 21.42 11.15 0.03
CA LEU A 171 20.83 12.17 -0.83
C LEU A 171 21.90 12.97 -1.58
N LYS A 172 22.98 13.40 -0.91
CA LYS A 172 24.09 14.10 -1.57
C LYS A 172 24.77 13.23 -2.63
N THR A 173 24.94 11.94 -2.35
CA THR A 173 25.53 10.98 -3.29
C THR A 173 24.64 10.74 -4.51
N LEU A 174 23.32 10.68 -4.30
CA LEU A 174 22.36 10.57 -5.39
C LEU A 174 22.35 11.85 -6.23
N LEU A 175 22.19 13.00 -5.59
CA LEU A 175 22.02 14.31 -6.25
C LEU A 175 23.24 14.78 -7.04
N SER A 176 24.44 14.27 -6.74
CA SER A 176 25.65 14.65 -7.48
C SER A 176 25.66 14.13 -8.92
N ASN A 177 24.89 13.07 -9.23
CA ASN A 177 24.85 12.44 -10.54
C ASN A 177 23.44 12.33 -11.13
N ALA A 178 22.41 12.78 -10.42
CA ALA A 178 21.02 12.68 -10.86
C ALA A 178 20.69 13.70 -11.97
N GLU A 179 20.09 13.22 -13.06
CA GLU A 179 19.45 14.07 -14.06
C GLU A 179 18.04 14.50 -13.61
N VAL A 180 17.35 13.61 -12.89
CA VAL A 180 16.03 13.85 -12.31
C VAL A 180 16.18 13.88 -10.78
N THR A 181 15.84 15.00 -10.17
CA THR A 181 15.79 15.10 -8.70
C THR A 181 14.68 14.19 -8.16
N PRO A 182 14.91 13.39 -7.10
CA PRO A 182 13.86 12.59 -6.49
C PRO A 182 12.62 13.43 -6.16
N ALA A 183 11.43 12.95 -6.50
CA ALA A 183 10.20 13.66 -6.19
C ALA A 183 9.86 13.58 -4.69
N VAL A 184 10.25 12.47 -4.05
CA VAL A 184 9.91 12.11 -2.67
C VAL A 184 11.11 11.50 -1.96
N ASN A 185 11.25 11.78 -0.65
CA ASN A 185 11.97 10.94 0.31
C ASN A 185 11.00 10.46 1.41
N GLN A 186 10.65 9.17 1.40
CA GLN A 186 9.76 8.59 2.41
C GLN A 186 10.58 8.11 3.62
N ILE A 187 10.37 8.69 4.81
CA ILE A 187 11.17 8.46 6.02
C ILE A 187 10.32 8.16 7.27
N GLN A 188 10.93 7.51 8.27
CA GLN A 188 10.29 7.37 9.58
C GLN A 188 10.23 8.76 10.22
N LEU A 189 9.03 9.27 10.46
CA LEU A 189 8.87 10.60 11.03
C LEU A 189 7.70 10.66 12.01
N ASN A 190 8.04 10.98 13.25
CA ASN A 190 7.13 11.14 14.38
C ASN A 190 7.69 12.21 15.36
N PRO A 191 6.88 12.70 16.30
CA PRO A 191 7.33 13.69 17.31
C PRO A 191 8.69 13.38 17.97
N TYR A 192 8.97 12.13 18.34
CA TYR A 192 10.20 11.78 19.06
C TYR A 192 11.46 11.72 18.19
N ASN A 193 11.34 11.57 16.87
CA ASN A 193 12.51 11.58 15.99
C ASN A 193 12.61 12.84 15.11
N TYR A 194 11.63 13.74 15.15
CA TYR A 194 11.55 14.94 14.32
C TYR A 194 12.84 15.78 14.37
N ALA A 195 13.33 16.09 15.58
CA ALA A 195 14.55 16.89 15.75
C ALA A 195 15.79 16.25 15.09
N LYS A 196 15.90 14.92 15.12
CA LYS A 196 17.00 14.18 14.48
C LYS A 196 16.85 14.12 12.95
N GLN A 197 15.62 14.22 12.44
CA GLN A 197 15.29 14.21 11.01
C GLN A 197 15.38 15.60 10.35
N LEU A 198 15.47 16.70 11.13
CA LEU A 198 15.53 18.07 10.60
C LEU A 198 16.56 18.26 9.49
N PRO A 199 17.82 17.78 9.58
CA PRO A 199 18.78 17.96 8.50
C PRO A 199 18.37 17.29 7.17
N ILE A 200 17.60 16.21 7.22
CA ILE A 200 17.06 15.54 6.04
C ILE A 200 15.90 16.36 5.48
N ILE A 201 15.00 16.81 6.34
CA ILE A 201 13.82 17.62 5.97
C ILE A 201 14.26 18.94 5.32
N GLU A 202 15.24 19.63 5.90
CA GLU A 202 15.79 20.89 5.38
C GLU A 202 16.42 20.69 4.00
N LEU A 203 17.30 19.69 3.83
CA LEU A 203 17.90 19.38 2.53
C LEU A 203 16.83 19.01 1.50
N CYS A 204 15.84 18.22 1.87
CA CYS A 204 14.72 17.88 1.00
C CYS A 204 13.94 19.13 0.57
N GLY A 205 13.63 20.02 1.52
CA GLY A 205 12.97 21.31 1.25
C GLY A 205 13.76 22.19 0.28
N GLU A 206 15.07 22.33 0.49
CA GLU A 206 15.97 23.08 -0.41
C GLU A 206 15.99 22.54 -1.84
N LYS A 207 15.78 21.22 -2.00
CA LYS A 207 15.81 20.53 -3.30
C LYS A 207 14.41 20.29 -3.88
N GLY A 208 13.35 20.75 -3.21
CA GLY A 208 11.97 20.52 -3.62
C GLY A 208 11.55 19.04 -3.55
N ILE A 209 12.24 18.23 -2.74
CA ILE A 209 11.90 16.82 -2.52
C ILE A 209 10.83 16.77 -1.43
N ALA A 210 9.66 16.20 -1.73
CA ALA A 210 8.59 16.07 -0.74
C ALA A 210 8.95 15.00 0.31
N ILE A 211 8.49 15.20 1.54
CA ILE A 211 8.59 14.20 2.61
C ILE A 211 7.30 13.40 2.69
N GLU A 212 7.44 12.07 2.71
CA GLU A 212 6.37 11.16 3.11
C GLU A 212 6.73 10.52 4.45
N ALA A 213 5.88 10.67 5.46
CA ALA A 213 6.12 10.19 6.82
C ALA A 213 5.44 8.85 7.06
N TYR A 214 6.22 7.82 7.43
CA TYR A 214 5.67 6.57 7.96
C TYR A 214 5.92 6.43 9.47
N SER A 215 5.15 5.55 10.12
CA SER A 215 5.22 5.29 11.57
C SER A 215 5.01 6.53 12.45
N SER A 216 4.23 7.49 11.98
CA SER A 216 3.99 8.75 12.70
C SER A 216 3.27 8.58 14.04
N LEU A 217 2.43 7.56 14.16
CA LEU A 217 1.69 7.25 15.38
C LEU A 217 2.48 6.39 16.38
N ALA A 218 3.75 6.09 16.11
CA ALA A 218 4.57 5.26 16.99
C ALA A 218 4.69 5.80 18.43
N PRO A 219 4.74 7.13 18.69
CA PRO A 219 4.71 7.67 20.04
C PRO A 219 3.55 7.17 20.88
N ILE A 220 2.34 7.10 20.35
CA ILE A 220 1.14 6.71 21.12
C ILE A 220 0.79 5.23 21.00
N THR A 221 1.28 4.53 19.96
CA THR A 221 0.97 3.11 19.72
C THR A 221 2.04 2.15 20.21
N GLN A 222 3.30 2.61 20.31
CA GLN A 222 4.45 1.78 20.65
C GLN A 222 5.19 2.31 21.88
N PHE A 223 5.07 3.60 22.18
CA PHE A 223 5.64 4.22 23.37
C PHE A 223 4.62 5.06 24.19
N PRO A 224 3.45 4.49 24.53
CA PRO A 224 2.44 5.22 25.27
C PRO A 224 2.96 5.62 26.66
N GLY A 225 2.49 6.75 27.17
CA GLY A 225 2.90 7.34 28.44
C GLY A 225 4.18 8.17 28.35
N GLY A 226 4.65 8.50 27.14
CA GLY A 226 5.81 9.35 26.94
C GLY A 226 5.50 10.86 27.04
N PRO A 227 6.52 11.73 26.93
CA PRO A 227 6.35 13.18 27.11
C PRO A 227 5.37 13.84 26.14
N ALA A 228 5.18 13.26 24.93
CA ALA A 228 4.25 13.81 23.94
C ALA A 228 2.78 13.62 24.33
N ASP A 229 2.43 12.57 25.06
CA ASP A 229 1.06 12.21 25.40
C ASP A 229 0.27 13.36 26.06
N PRO A 230 0.75 14.02 27.14
CA PRO A 230 0.01 15.13 27.76
C PRO A 230 -0.13 16.35 26.83
N VAL A 231 0.77 16.55 25.86
CA VAL A 231 0.62 17.63 24.87
C VAL A 231 -0.46 17.26 23.86
N LEU A 232 -0.40 16.04 23.33
CA LEU A 232 -1.37 15.51 22.38
C LEU A 232 -2.79 15.49 22.97
N GLU A 233 -2.95 15.09 24.23
CA GLU A 233 -4.25 15.07 24.92
C GLU A 233 -4.85 16.47 25.07
N ARG A 234 -4.04 17.47 25.44
CA ARG A 234 -4.49 18.86 25.55
C ARG A 234 -4.96 19.39 24.20
N ALA A 235 -4.14 19.21 23.16
CA ALA A 235 -4.46 19.66 21.81
C ALA A 235 -5.70 18.95 21.26
N ALA A 236 -5.80 17.63 21.45
CA ALA A 236 -6.95 16.81 21.04
C ALA A 236 -8.25 17.33 21.66
N LYS A 237 -8.23 17.66 22.95
CA LYS A 237 -9.38 18.25 23.65
C LYS A 237 -9.79 19.61 23.06
N ARG A 238 -8.82 20.47 22.70
CA ARG A 238 -9.09 21.79 22.12
C ARG A 238 -9.71 21.66 20.72
N ILE A 239 -9.13 20.83 19.86
CA ILE A 239 -9.61 20.67 18.48
C ILE A 239 -10.84 19.76 18.37
N GLY A 240 -11.26 19.10 19.45
CA GLY A 240 -12.36 18.15 19.45
C GLY A 240 -12.04 16.85 18.69
N GLY A 241 -10.76 16.43 18.69
CA GLY A 241 -10.26 15.26 17.98
C GLY A 241 -9.55 14.26 18.90
N THR A 242 -8.73 13.39 18.31
CA THR A 242 -7.92 12.38 19.02
C THR A 242 -6.43 12.73 18.99
N PRO A 243 -5.60 12.13 19.87
CA PRO A 243 -4.14 12.23 19.77
C PRO A 243 -3.58 11.84 18.39
N SER A 244 -4.16 10.84 17.71
CA SER A 244 -3.76 10.45 16.36
C SER A 244 -4.01 11.59 15.36
N GLN A 245 -5.19 12.21 15.44
CA GLN A 245 -5.57 13.32 14.57
C GLN A 245 -4.70 14.55 14.82
N VAL A 246 -4.26 14.80 16.06
CA VAL A 246 -3.28 15.86 16.39
C VAL A 246 -1.95 15.61 15.67
N ILE A 247 -1.38 14.40 15.76
CA ILE A 247 -0.12 14.07 15.07
C ILE A 247 -0.27 14.26 13.55
N PHE A 248 -1.40 13.84 12.99
CA PHE A 248 -1.66 13.98 11.57
C PHE A 248 -1.88 15.43 11.13
N GLN A 249 -2.55 16.24 11.96
CA GLN A 249 -2.71 17.66 11.71
C GLN A 249 -1.36 18.39 11.79
N TRP A 250 -0.47 18.00 12.71
CA TRP A 250 0.91 18.48 12.79
C TRP A 250 1.71 18.21 11.51
N LEU A 251 1.65 16.98 10.97
CA LEU A 251 2.31 16.63 9.70
C LEU A 251 1.68 17.39 8.51
N ARG A 252 0.35 17.46 8.47
CA ARG A 252 -0.39 18.15 7.41
C ARG A 252 -0.06 19.65 7.35
N GLN A 253 0.03 20.34 8.49
CA GLN A 253 0.43 21.75 8.55
C GLN A 253 1.86 21.98 8.07
N LYS A 254 2.71 20.96 8.09
CA LYS A 254 4.07 20.98 7.52
C LYS A 254 4.13 20.59 6.04
N GLY A 255 2.99 20.31 5.41
CA GLY A 255 2.92 19.86 4.02
C GLY A 255 3.49 18.45 3.81
N ILE A 256 3.56 17.64 4.86
CA ILE A 256 4.10 16.29 4.82
C ILE A 256 2.99 15.30 4.47
N VAL A 257 3.25 14.43 3.50
CA VAL A 257 2.35 13.34 3.14
C VAL A 257 2.42 12.26 4.22
N ILE A 258 1.29 11.72 4.62
CA ILE A 258 1.19 10.76 5.74
C ILE A 258 0.99 9.37 5.18
N VAL A 259 1.82 8.42 5.59
CA VAL A 259 1.67 6.99 5.29
C VAL A 259 1.31 6.25 6.57
N THR A 260 0.06 5.79 6.66
CA THR A 260 -0.48 5.13 7.85
C THR A 260 -1.16 3.82 7.51
N THR A 261 -1.42 2.99 8.51
CA THR A 261 -2.13 1.73 8.34
C THR A 261 -3.06 1.47 9.52
N SER A 262 -4.14 0.74 9.28
CA SER A 262 -5.05 0.25 10.31
C SER A 262 -5.90 -0.88 9.77
N GLY A 263 -6.17 -1.89 10.59
CA GLY A 263 -7.19 -2.92 10.30
C GLY A 263 -8.60 -2.56 10.79
N LYS A 264 -8.76 -1.41 11.45
CA LYS A 264 -10.03 -0.97 12.06
C LYS A 264 -10.67 0.14 11.25
N LEU A 265 -11.96 0.01 10.92
CA LEU A 265 -12.68 0.98 10.09
C LEU A 265 -12.78 2.35 10.76
N GLU A 266 -13.01 2.32 12.07
CA GLU A 266 -13.19 3.52 12.89
C GLU A 266 -11.93 4.38 12.84
N HIS A 267 -10.74 3.77 12.90
CA HIS A 267 -9.48 4.49 12.75
C HIS A 267 -9.31 5.07 11.34
N LEU A 268 -9.69 4.33 10.29
CA LEU A 268 -9.59 4.83 8.91
C LEU A 268 -10.49 6.06 8.69
N GLN A 269 -11.69 6.04 9.26
CA GLN A 269 -12.61 7.17 9.26
C GLN A 269 -12.04 8.34 10.06
N GLU A 270 -11.57 8.08 11.29
CA GLU A 270 -10.90 9.07 12.14
C GLU A 270 -9.74 9.77 11.39
N TYR A 271 -8.92 9.00 10.67
CA TYR A 271 -7.81 9.55 9.90
C TYR A 271 -8.30 10.45 8.77
N LEU A 272 -9.36 10.06 8.06
CA LEU A 272 -9.94 10.84 6.96
C LEU A 272 -10.63 12.14 7.43
N GLU A 273 -11.02 12.22 8.71
CA GLU A 273 -11.68 13.39 9.30
C GLU A 273 -10.73 14.51 9.73
N VAL A 274 -9.42 14.28 9.75
CA VAL A 274 -8.42 15.31 10.14
C VAL A 274 -8.63 16.67 9.45
N PRO A 275 -8.92 16.75 8.12
CA PRO A 275 -9.17 18.03 7.45
C PRO A 275 -10.38 18.82 7.96
N LEU A 276 -11.29 18.19 8.72
CA LEU A 276 -12.47 18.80 9.31
C LEU A 276 -12.18 19.47 10.67
N LEU A 277 -11.02 19.18 11.27
CA LEU A 277 -10.64 19.70 12.58
C LEU A 277 -9.96 21.08 12.47
N PRO A 278 -10.04 21.90 13.52
CA PRO A 278 -9.24 23.11 13.64
C PRO A 278 -7.74 22.82 13.48
N ALA A 279 -7.01 23.78 12.92
CA ALA A 279 -5.56 23.73 12.89
C ALA A 279 -4.98 23.76 14.32
N LEU A 280 -3.81 23.13 14.50
CA LEU A 280 -2.99 23.30 15.70
C LEU A 280 -2.47 24.73 15.77
N GLU A 281 -2.44 25.25 16.98
CA GLU A 281 -1.86 26.55 17.31
C GLU A 281 -0.32 26.45 17.35
N ASP A 282 0.36 27.58 17.16
CA ASP A 282 1.83 27.61 17.07
C ASP A 282 2.50 27.13 18.37
N ASP A 283 1.88 27.40 19.53
CA ASP A 283 2.34 26.94 20.84
C ASP A 283 2.12 25.43 21.02
N GLU A 284 1.02 24.86 20.52
CA GLU A 284 0.80 23.41 20.55
C GLU A 284 1.81 22.65 19.68
N ILE A 285 2.18 23.22 18.52
CA ILE A 285 3.24 22.67 17.67
C ILE A 285 4.59 22.76 18.39
N ALA A 286 4.90 23.90 18.99
CA ALA A 286 6.14 24.10 19.73
C ALA A 286 6.25 23.16 20.94
N ASP A 287 5.17 23.01 21.71
CA ASP A 287 5.07 22.10 22.86
C ASP A 287 5.29 20.64 22.42
N LEU A 288 4.69 20.23 21.30
CA LEU A 288 4.82 18.86 20.80
C LEU A 288 6.25 18.57 20.35
N GLU A 289 6.91 19.54 19.72
CA GLU A 289 8.30 19.40 19.30
C GLU A 289 9.28 19.41 20.48
N GLU A 290 8.99 20.18 21.55
CA GLU A 290 9.77 20.14 22.79
C GLU A 290 9.61 18.80 23.50
N ALA A 291 8.38 18.34 23.72
CA ALA A 291 8.11 17.00 24.25
C ALA A 291 8.73 15.89 23.37
N GLY A 292 8.75 16.11 22.06
CA GLY A 292 9.45 15.28 21.09
C GLY A 292 10.94 15.15 21.38
N ARG A 293 11.63 16.27 21.66
CA ARG A 293 13.05 16.30 22.05
C ARG A 293 13.29 15.56 23.37
N GLU A 294 12.43 15.75 24.37
CA GLU A 294 12.52 15.08 25.67
C GLU A 294 12.39 13.55 25.54
N GLY A 295 11.45 13.07 24.73
CA GLY A 295 11.23 11.63 24.53
C GLY A 295 12.17 10.98 23.51
N GLY A 296 12.92 11.77 22.74
CA GLY A 296 13.63 11.31 21.54
C GLY A 296 14.77 10.32 21.79
N ASP A 297 15.45 10.40 22.94
CA ASP A 297 16.52 9.46 23.28
C ASP A 297 15.98 8.14 23.81
N ALA A 298 14.92 8.17 24.61
CA ALA A 298 14.22 6.96 25.04
C ALA A 298 13.63 6.21 23.84
N TRP A 299 13.00 6.94 22.91
CA TRP A 299 12.51 6.39 21.64
C TRP A 299 13.63 5.72 20.84
N ALA A 300 14.76 6.41 20.65
CA ALA A 300 15.89 5.88 19.88
C ALA A 300 16.47 4.59 20.50
N ALA A 301 16.54 4.51 21.84
CA ALA A 301 16.99 3.31 22.53
C ALA A 301 16.06 2.11 22.29
N ILE A 302 14.74 2.34 22.27
CA ILE A 302 13.74 1.30 21.99
C ILE A 302 13.83 0.81 20.56
N GLU A 303 13.94 1.71 19.59
CA GLU A 303 14.09 1.33 18.18
C GLU A 303 15.37 0.52 17.96
N ALA A 304 16.49 0.93 18.54
CA ALA A 304 17.74 0.18 18.47
C ALA A 304 17.60 -1.24 19.07
N ALA A 305 16.89 -1.39 20.18
CA ALA A 305 16.63 -2.70 20.80
C ALA A 305 15.73 -3.60 19.90
N ARG A 306 14.78 -3.01 19.18
CA ARG A 306 13.91 -3.73 18.24
C ARG A 306 14.65 -4.19 17.00
N GLU A 307 15.50 -3.36 16.43
CA GLU A 307 16.35 -3.74 15.30
C GLU A 307 17.30 -4.89 15.68
N ALA A 308 17.90 -4.83 16.87
CA ALA A 308 18.75 -5.89 17.38
C ALA A 308 18.01 -7.23 17.56
N SER A 309 16.80 -7.19 18.13
CA SER A 309 15.99 -8.41 18.31
C SER A 309 15.51 -9.00 16.97
N THR A 310 15.16 -8.17 16.00
CA THR A 310 14.76 -8.62 14.65
C THR A 310 15.93 -9.26 13.90
N THR A 311 17.16 -8.78 14.12
CA THR A 311 18.38 -9.34 13.51
C THR A 311 18.74 -10.72 14.10
N SER A 312 18.48 -10.93 15.40
CA SER A 312 18.71 -12.23 16.06
C SER A 312 17.72 -13.34 15.68
N GLN A 313 16.59 -12.98 15.05
CA GLN A 313 15.56 -13.92 14.59
C GLN A 313 15.68 -14.27 13.09
N ARG A 314 16.81 -13.94 12.43
CA ARG A 314 17.08 -14.47 11.09
C ARG A 314 17.13 -16.00 11.17
N PRO A 315 16.27 -16.73 10.45
CA PRO A 315 16.50 -18.16 10.28
C PRO A 315 17.89 -18.35 9.66
N SER A 316 18.61 -19.36 10.13
CA SER A 316 19.84 -19.83 9.48
C SER A 316 19.58 -19.99 7.98
N PRO A 317 20.55 -19.66 7.11
CA PRO A 317 20.38 -19.84 5.68
C PRO A 317 19.90 -21.27 5.46
N SER A 318 18.71 -21.39 4.86
CA SER A 318 18.22 -22.67 4.36
C SER A 318 19.34 -23.26 3.48
N PRO A 319 19.57 -24.58 3.51
CA PRO A 319 20.56 -25.19 2.63
C PRO A 319 20.31 -24.69 1.20
N GLU A 320 21.40 -24.32 0.51
CA GLU A 320 21.38 -23.70 -0.82
C GLU A 320 20.26 -24.28 -1.70
N PRO A 321 19.52 -23.44 -2.45
CA PRO A 321 18.57 -23.98 -3.40
C PRO A 321 19.33 -24.89 -4.35
N ARG A 322 18.98 -26.19 -4.35
CA ARG A 322 19.44 -27.13 -5.38
C ARG A 322 19.21 -26.44 -6.71
N GLU A 323 20.28 -26.28 -7.49
CA GLU A 323 20.20 -25.81 -8.87
C GLU A 323 19.04 -26.53 -9.56
N LEU A 324 18.01 -25.76 -9.92
CA LEU A 324 16.90 -26.29 -10.72
C LEU A 324 17.50 -26.71 -12.06
N ASN A 325 17.49 -28.01 -12.30
CA ASN A 325 17.95 -28.59 -13.55
C ASN A 325 17.17 -27.92 -14.71
N PRO A 326 17.82 -27.46 -15.79
CA PRO A 326 17.16 -26.84 -16.95
C PRO A 326 16.07 -27.71 -17.62
N ARG A 327 15.98 -28.99 -17.25
CA ARG A 327 14.89 -29.89 -17.67
C ARG A 327 13.60 -29.74 -16.85
N ASP A 328 13.66 -29.21 -15.64
CA ASP A 328 12.50 -29.05 -14.75
C ASP A 328 11.74 -27.74 -15.01
N SER A 329 12.43 -26.68 -15.43
CA SER A 329 11.81 -25.42 -15.88
C SER A 329 11.02 -25.57 -17.18
N LYS A 330 11.45 -26.47 -18.08
CA LYS A 330 10.66 -26.84 -19.28
C LYS A 330 9.41 -27.66 -18.93
N LYS A 331 9.43 -28.48 -17.87
CA LYS A 331 8.25 -29.23 -17.44
C LYS A 331 7.18 -28.32 -16.82
N PHE A 332 7.58 -27.32 -16.04
CA PHE A 332 6.63 -26.33 -15.48
C PHE A 332 5.92 -25.52 -16.57
N PHE A 333 6.63 -25.13 -17.64
CA PHE A 333 6.05 -24.37 -18.75
C PHE A 333 5.14 -25.21 -19.67
N VAL A 334 5.43 -26.50 -19.81
CA VAL A 334 4.61 -27.44 -20.59
C VAL A 334 3.37 -27.92 -19.80
N GLN A 335 3.46 -28.01 -18.47
CA GLN A 335 2.30 -28.41 -17.64
C GLN A 335 1.27 -27.28 -17.53
N ALA A 336 1.71 -26.03 -17.35
CA ALA A 336 0.82 -24.87 -17.28
C ALA A 336 0.07 -24.59 -18.61
N THR A 337 0.64 -25.02 -19.74
CA THR A 337 -0.03 -24.91 -21.05
C THR A 337 -0.99 -26.09 -21.32
N ALA A 338 -0.72 -27.29 -20.78
CA ALA A 338 -1.63 -28.44 -20.87
C ALA A 338 -2.86 -28.29 -19.96
N ASP A 339 -2.71 -27.67 -18.79
CA ASP A 339 -3.81 -27.48 -17.82
C ASP A 339 -4.78 -26.33 -18.23
N LEU A 340 -4.41 -25.53 -19.23
CA LEU A 340 -5.30 -24.54 -19.88
C LEU A 340 -6.14 -25.15 -21.02
N GLU A 341 -5.72 -26.29 -21.59
CA GLU A 341 -6.45 -27.00 -22.66
C GLU A 341 -7.28 -28.18 -22.13
N ALA A 342 -6.97 -28.72 -20.95
CA ALA A 342 -7.77 -29.75 -20.30
C ALA A 342 -8.82 -29.10 -19.37
N GLY A 343 -10.09 -29.12 -19.80
CA GLY A 343 -11.23 -28.79 -18.93
C GLY A 343 -11.24 -29.61 -17.63
N PRO A 344 -12.04 -29.20 -16.62
CA PRO A 344 -11.87 -29.65 -15.24
C PRO A 344 -11.99 -31.18 -15.09
N PRO A 345 -11.15 -31.82 -14.26
CA PRO A 345 -11.16 -33.27 -14.08
C PRO A 345 -12.42 -33.77 -13.35
N ALA A 346 -12.86 -34.97 -13.74
CA ALA A 346 -14.00 -35.66 -13.14
C ALA A 346 -13.73 -36.07 -11.68
N GLU A 347 -14.69 -35.83 -10.80
CA GLU A 347 -14.64 -36.27 -9.39
C GLU A 347 -14.67 -37.80 -9.25
N PRO A 348 -13.90 -38.38 -8.31
CA PRO A 348 -13.95 -39.80 -8.03
C PRO A 348 -15.19 -40.19 -7.21
N SER A 349 -15.81 -41.29 -7.65
CA SER A 349 -16.97 -41.93 -7.06
C SER A 349 -16.75 -42.35 -5.59
N SER A 350 -17.59 -41.84 -4.70
CA SER A 350 -17.96 -42.54 -3.46
C SER A 350 -19.48 -42.58 -3.33
N SER A 351 -19.97 -43.69 -2.78
CA SER A 351 -21.30 -44.23 -3.00
C SER A 351 -22.27 -43.91 -1.85
N ARG A 352 -23.55 -43.80 -2.21
CA ARG A 352 -24.79 -43.85 -1.37
C ARG A 352 -24.99 -42.63 -0.45
N THR A 353 -26.05 -41.81 -0.53
CA THR A 353 -27.48 -41.95 -0.91
C THR A 353 -27.97 -40.52 -1.28
N GLY A 354 -28.69 -40.24 -2.36
CA GLY A 354 -30.13 -40.51 -2.57
C GLY A 354 -30.98 -39.23 -2.41
N ARG A 355 -31.36 -38.61 -3.55
CA ARG A 355 -32.30 -37.45 -3.78
C ARG A 355 -31.65 -36.06 -3.52
N THR A 356 -31.39 -35.18 -4.50
CA THR A 356 -32.29 -34.68 -5.57
C THR A 356 -31.44 -34.06 -6.70
N ARG A 357 -31.46 -34.64 -7.91
CA ARG A 357 -30.96 -34.03 -9.16
C ARG A 357 -32.17 -33.57 -9.98
N LEU A 358 -32.40 -32.26 -10.11
CA LEU A 358 -32.97 -31.64 -11.30
C LEU A 358 -33.02 -30.12 -11.08
N LEU A 359 -32.14 -29.37 -11.76
CA LEU A 359 -32.18 -27.92 -12.07
C LEU A 359 -30.76 -27.36 -12.05
N CYS A 360 -30.06 -27.46 -13.17
CA CYS A 360 -29.02 -26.52 -13.66
C CYS A 360 -28.28 -27.10 -14.89
N ILE A 361 -29.03 -27.62 -15.87
CA ILE A 361 -28.51 -27.90 -17.22
C ILE A 361 -29.45 -27.21 -18.22
N VAL A 362 -29.52 -25.87 -18.19
CA VAL A 362 -30.12 -25.06 -19.28
C VAL A 362 -29.44 -23.68 -19.46
N ALA A 363 -28.65 -23.15 -18.51
CA ALA A 363 -28.18 -21.74 -18.59
C ALA A 363 -26.75 -21.50 -19.11
N LEU A 364 -26.06 -22.50 -19.69
CA LEU A 364 -24.67 -22.36 -20.14
C LEU A 364 -24.43 -22.80 -21.60
N ALA A 365 -25.49 -22.81 -22.41
CA ALA A 365 -25.43 -23.17 -23.83
C ALA A 365 -25.64 -21.96 -24.79
N LEU A 366 -25.37 -20.72 -24.35
CA LEU A 366 -25.67 -19.53 -25.16
C LEU A 366 -24.59 -18.43 -25.21
N SER A 367 -23.33 -18.74 -24.91
CA SER A 367 -22.23 -17.74 -24.99
C SER A 367 -21.00 -18.17 -25.79
N LEU A 368 -21.01 -19.31 -26.49
CA LEU A 368 -19.87 -19.82 -27.25
C LEU A 368 -20.16 -20.03 -28.75
N LEU A 369 -21.06 -19.21 -29.31
CA LEU A 369 -21.43 -19.28 -30.73
C LEU A 369 -21.32 -17.92 -31.43
N THR A 370 -20.24 -17.17 -31.18
CA THR A 370 -19.78 -16.10 -32.07
C THR A 370 -18.30 -15.78 -31.81
N TYR A 371 -17.36 -16.65 -32.22
CA TYR A 371 -15.97 -16.24 -32.50
C TYR A 371 -15.25 -17.39 -33.21
N ASN A 372 -15.67 -17.70 -34.45
CA ASN A 372 -14.85 -18.49 -35.38
C ASN A 372 -15.40 -18.39 -36.81
N VAL A 373 -15.41 -17.18 -37.37
CA VAL A 373 -15.34 -16.97 -38.83
C VAL A 373 -14.62 -15.64 -39.05
N LEU A 374 -13.39 -15.69 -39.59
CA LEU A 374 -12.80 -14.78 -40.59
C LEU A 374 -11.27 -14.80 -40.51
N ILE A 375 -10.67 -15.83 -41.10
CA ILE A 375 -9.44 -15.68 -41.89
C ILE A 375 -9.75 -16.29 -43.27
N CYS A 376 -9.25 -15.62 -44.32
CA CYS A 376 -9.28 -15.93 -45.76
C CYS A 376 -10.44 -15.32 -46.58
N ARG A 377 -10.17 -14.13 -47.15
CA ARG A 377 -10.21 -13.78 -48.60
C ARG A 377 -10.59 -12.30 -48.84
N ARG A 378 -9.60 -11.42 -48.94
CA ARG A 378 -9.19 -10.73 -50.17
C ARG A 378 -7.96 -9.89 -49.94
#